data_AF-A0A350QPF1-F1
#
_entry.id   AF-A0A350QPF1-F1
#
_cell.length_a   1.000
_cell.length_b   1.000
_cell.length_c   1.000
_cell.angle_alpha   90.00
_cell.angle_beta   90.00
_cell.angle_gamma   90.00
#
_symmetry.space_group_name_H-M   'P 1'
#
loop_
_entity.id
_entity.type
_entity.pdbx_description
1 polymer ?
#
loop_
_entity_poly.entity_id
_entity_poly.type
_entity_poly.pdbx_seq_one_letter_code
_entity_poly.pdbx_strand_id
1 'polypeptide(L)'
;MGLTDQLLTLYRVDSQVRGLRTRVENAQRYLNVQIRQLEQLTTEHSEMELKVRHKEAGNGNLETERDSLQARIDKLREELNSCTTSKQYSAVQDEMKLLKEKVEELENEIL
;
A
#
# COMPACT_ATOMS: atom_id res chain seq x y z
N MET A 1 -48.75 17.97 49.27
CA MET A 1 -47.26 17.98 49.22
C MET A 1 -46.77 19.30 49.75
N GLY A 2 -45.83 19.28 50.70
CA GLY A 2 -45.26 20.51 51.25
C GLY A 2 -44.25 21.14 50.27
N LEU A 3 -44.00 22.44 50.42
CA LEU A 3 -42.98 23.16 49.65
C LEU A 3 -41.60 22.48 49.72
N THR A 4 -41.26 21.90 50.86
CA THR A 4 -40.01 21.15 51.08
C THR A 4 -39.90 19.89 50.21
N ASP A 5 -41.00 19.15 50.01
CA ASP A 5 -41.02 17.96 49.16
C ASP A 5 -40.82 18.32 47.69
N GLN A 6 -41.40 19.46 47.27
CA GLN A 6 -41.25 20.00 45.93
C GLN A 6 -39.80 20.45 45.66
N LEU A 7 -39.17 21.13 46.63
CA LEU A 7 -37.76 21.53 46.54
C LEU A 7 -36.80 20.33 46.50
N LEU A 8 -37.06 19.29 47.30
CA LEU A 8 -36.27 18.06 47.27
C LEU A 8 -36.39 17.34 45.91
N THR A 9 -37.59 17.31 45.35
CA THR A 9 -37.84 16.72 44.03
C THR A 9 -37.11 17.50 42.94
N LEU A 10 -37.20 18.84 42.96
CA LEU A 10 -36.49 19.70 42.03
C LEU A 10 -34.97 19.48 42.10
N TYR A 11 -34.40 19.42 43.30
CA TYR A 11 -32.97 19.17 43.50
C TYR A 11 -32.53 17.81 42.92
N ARG A 12 -33.34 16.75 43.09
CA ARG A 12 -33.03 15.42 42.53
C ARG A 12 -33.03 15.44 41.01
N VAL A 13 -34.04 16.06 40.40
CA VAL A 13 -34.13 16.20 38.94
C VAL A 13 -32.94 17.02 38.43
N ASP A 14 -32.61 18.14 39.06
CA ASP A 14 -31.48 18.98 38.69
C ASP A 14 -30.14 18.24 38.80
N SER A 15 -29.95 17.41 39.83
CA SER A 15 -28.79 16.53 39.96
C SER A 15 -28.72 15.48 38.84
N GLN A 16 -29.84 14.86 38.49
CA GLN A 16 -29.94 13.91 37.38
C GLN A 16 -29.62 14.57 36.03
N VAL A 17 -30.16 15.76 35.77
CA VAL A 17 -29.89 16.54 34.55
C VAL A 17 -28.41 16.89 34.45
N ARG A 18 -27.77 17.32 35.55
CA ARG A 18 -26.31 17.54 35.58
C ARG A 18 -25.54 16.28 35.24
N GLY A 19 -25.91 15.14 35.83
CA GLY A 19 -25.26 13.85 35.55
C GLY A 19 -25.40 13.42 34.09
N LEU A 20 -26.60 13.56 33.51
CA LEU A 20 -26.84 13.26 32.09
C LEU A 20 -26.03 14.19 31.18
N ARG A 21 -26.00 15.49 31.49
CA ARG A 21 -25.22 16.47 30.73
C ARG A 21 -23.74 16.11 30.68
N THR A 22 -23.13 15.79 31.83
CA THR A 22 -21.73 15.35 31.87
C THR A 22 -21.49 14.08 31.06
N ARG A 23 -22.42 13.12 31.10
CA ARG A 23 -22.31 11.89 30.30
C ARG A 23 -22.38 12.16 28.80
N VAL A 24 -23.28 13.04 28.36
CA VAL A 24 -23.38 13.45 26.95
C VAL A 24 -22.13 14.21 26.50
N GLU A 25 -21.62 15.13 27.32
CA GLU A 25 -20.38 15.86 27.02
C GLU A 25 -19.18 14.92 26.88
N ASN A 26 -19.08 13.91 27.75
CA ASN A 26 -18.04 12.89 27.66
C ASN A 26 -18.19 11.99 26.42
N ALA A 27 -19.42 11.55 26.12
CA ALA A 27 -19.69 10.76 24.92
C ALA A 27 -19.36 11.54 23.65
N GLN A 28 -19.69 12.83 23.59
CA GLN A 28 -19.35 13.70 22.46
C GLN A 28 -17.83 13.85 22.29
N ARG A 29 -17.08 14.03 23.40
CA ARG A 29 -15.62 14.09 23.34
C ARG A 29 -15.03 12.78 22.82
N TYR A 30 -15.53 11.65 23.31
CA TYR A 30 -15.08 10.33 22.87
C TYR A 30 -15.37 10.09 21.37
N LEU A 31 -16.58 10.41 20.92
CA LEU A 31 -16.96 10.33 19.51
C LEU A 31 -16.06 11.19 18.63
N ASN A 32 -15.76 12.43 19.04
CA ASN A 32 -14.87 13.32 18.29
C ASN A 32 -13.45 12.74 18.15
N VAL A 33 -12.95 12.03 19.17
CA VAL A 33 -11.66 11.34 19.08
C VAL A 33 -11.73 10.18 18.10
N GLN A 34 -12.79 9.37 18.14
CA GLN A 34 -12.99 8.26 17.21
C GLN A 34 -13.09 8.72 15.75
N ILE A 35 -13.79 9.84 15.50
CA ILE A 35 -13.89 10.43 14.15
C ILE A 35 -12.50 10.78 13.63
N ARG A 36 -11.66 11.45 14.44
CA ARG A 36 -10.29 11.80 14.04
C ARG A 36 -9.42 10.57 13.77
N GLN A 37 -9.55 9.53 14.59
CA GLN A 37 -8.84 8.27 14.38
C GLN A 37 -9.28 7.60 13.06
N LEU A 38 -10.57 7.63 12.75
CA LEU A 38 -11.11 7.08 11.52
C LEU A 38 -10.63 7.89 10.29
N GLU A 39 -10.61 9.21 10.38
CA GLU A 39 -10.07 10.09 9.33
C GLU A 39 -8.58 9.79 9.06
N GLN A 40 -7.79 9.62 10.13
CA GLN A 40 -6.38 9.24 10.00
C GLN A 40 -6.22 7.89 9.32
N LEU A 41 -6.93 6.85 9.79
CA LEU A 41 -6.88 5.51 9.20
C LEU A 41 -7.34 5.51 7.74
N THR A 42 -8.35 6.32 7.40
CA THR A 42 -8.83 6.45 6.02
C THR A 42 -7.75 7.08 5.14
N THR A 43 -7.05 8.08 5.64
CA THR A 43 -5.94 8.72 4.92
C THR A 43 -4.79 7.73 4.72
N GLU A 44 -4.35 7.04 5.78
CA GLU A 44 -3.30 6.02 5.72
C GLU A 44 -3.66 4.88 4.75
N HIS A 45 -4.92 4.44 4.75
CA HIS A 45 -5.40 3.44 3.80
C HIS A 45 -5.29 3.93 2.36
N SER A 46 -5.75 5.16 2.07
CA SER A 46 -5.68 5.72 0.72
C SER A 46 -4.23 5.89 0.24
N GLU A 47 -3.31 6.27 1.12
CA GLU A 47 -1.89 6.35 0.81
C GLU A 47 -1.29 4.97 0.52
N MET A 48 -1.69 3.95 1.30
CA MET A 48 -1.22 2.58 1.08
C MET A 48 -1.74 2.02 -0.24
N GLU A 49 -3.00 2.25 -0.59
CA GLU A 49 -3.55 1.86 -1.89
C GLU A 49 -2.78 2.51 -3.05
N LEU A 50 -2.43 3.79 -2.94
CA LEU A 50 -1.61 4.47 -3.96
C LEU A 50 -0.21 3.85 -4.06
N LYS A 51 0.42 3.52 -2.93
CA LYS A 51 1.73 2.84 -2.91
C LYS A 51 1.66 1.47 -3.57
N VAL A 52 0.61 0.69 -3.30
CA VAL A 52 0.38 -0.61 -3.93
C VAL A 52 0.23 -0.44 -5.44
N ARG A 53 -0.62 0.46 -5.92
CA ARG A 53 -0.79 0.70 -7.37
C ARG A 53 0.51 1.15 -8.04
N HIS A 54 1.29 2.00 -7.39
CA HIS A 54 2.59 2.43 -7.92
C HIS A 54 3.57 1.26 -7.99
N LYS A 55 3.58 0.37 -6.99
CA LYS A 55 4.41 -0.84 -7.00
C LYS A 55 3.97 -1.83 -8.07
N GLU A 56 2.67 -2.06 -8.23
CA GLU A 56 2.12 -2.91 -9.30
C GLU A 56 2.49 -2.37 -10.69
N ALA A 57 2.36 -1.06 -10.92
CA ALA A 57 2.79 -0.45 -12.18
C ALA A 57 4.30 -0.56 -12.39
N GLY A 58 5.10 -0.38 -11.34
CA GLY A 58 6.55 -0.59 -11.37
C GLY A 58 6.93 -2.02 -11.74
N ASN A 59 6.31 -3.01 -11.09
CA ASN A 59 6.51 -4.42 -11.38
C ASN A 59 6.11 -4.76 -12.82
N GLY A 60 4.99 -4.24 -13.31
CA GLY A 60 4.59 -4.46 -14.71
C GLY A 60 5.59 -3.90 -15.73
N ASN A 61 6.24 -2.77 -15.43
CA ASN A 61 7.31 -2.24 -16.27
C ASN A 61 8.55 -3.15 -16.24
N LEU A 62 8.97 -3.61 -15.06
CA LEU A 62 10.10 -4.53 -14.90
C LEU A 62 9.85 -5.87 -15.58
N GLU A 63 8.63 -6.41 -15.47
CA GLU A 63 8.22 -7.64 -16.17
C GLU A 63 8.29 -7.47 -17.68
N THR A 64 7.82 -6.33 -18.21
CA THR A 64 7.89 -6.03 -19.65
C THR A 64 9.33 -5.92 -20.12
N GLU A 65 10.20 -5.27 -19.34
CA GLU A 65 11.63 -5.19 -19.63
C GLU A 65 12.27 -6.58 -19.64
N ARG A 66 12.01 -7.39 -18.62
CA ARG A 66 12.48 -8.78 -18.50
C ARG A 66 12.05 -9.62 -19.69
N ASP A 67 10.79 -9.55 -20.11
CA ASP A 67 10.28 -10.25 -21.28
C ASP A 67 10.97 -9.80 -22.57
N SER A 68 11.25 -8.50 -22.70
CA SER A 68 11.97 -7.96 -23.87
C SER A 68 13.42 -8.45 -23.96
N LEU A 69 14.11 -8.55 -22.80
CA LEU A 69 15.46 -9.09 -22.72
C LEU A 69 15.48 -10.58 -22.99
N GLN A 70 14.49 -11.32 -22.47
CA GLN A 70 14.34 -12.75 -22.74
C GLN A 70 14.13 -13.02 -24.23
N ALA A 71 13.26 -12.25 -24.89
CA ALA A 71 13.07 -12.33 -26.34
C ALA A 71 14.35 -12.02 -27.12
N ARG A 72 15.19 -11.11 -26.64
CA ARG A 72 16.50 -10.82 -27.25
C ARG A 72 17.49 -11.96 -27.04
N ILE A 73 17.52 -12.59 -25.87
CA ILE A 73 18.33 -13.79 -25.59
C ILE A 73 17.94 -14.92 -26.55
N ASP A 74 16.65 -15.13 -26.79
CA ASP A 74 16.18 -16.17 -27.70
C ASP A 74 16.59 -15.90 -29.16
N LYS A 75 16.56 -14.64 -29.61
CA LYS A 75 17.14 -14.25 -30.91
C LYS A 75 18.64 -14.50 -30.99
N LEU A 76 19.40 -14.11 -29.96
CA LEU A 76 20.84 -14.34 -29.93
C LEU A 76 21.17 -15.85 -29.95
N ARG A 77 20.33 -16.71 -29.34
CA ARG A 77 20.48 -18.18 -29.45
C ARG A 77 20.32 -18.67 -30.88
N GLU A 78 19.37 -18.13 -31.63
CA GLU A 78 19.19 -18.44 -33.05
C GLU A 78 20.39 -17.95 -33.88
N GLU A 79 20.87 -16.74 -33.63
CA GLU A 79 22.06 -16.18 -34.29
C GLU A 79 23.31 -17.02 -34.04
N LEU A 80 23.46 -17.55 -32.82
CA LEU A 80 24.57 -18.43 -32.42
C LEU A 80 24.63 -19.71 -33.28
N ASN A 81 23.48 -20.27 -33.64
CA ASN A 81 23.38 -21.44 -34.53
C ASN A 81 23.75 -21.12 -35.99
N SER A 82 23.71 -19.83 -36.37
CA SER A 82 24.03 -19.35 -37.72
C SER A 82 25.43 -18.74 -37.87
N CYS A 83 26.18 -18.62 -36.77
CA CYS A 83 27.50 -18.01 -36.75
C CYS A 83 28.52 -18.83 -37.56
N THR A 84 29.21 -18.17 -38.49
CA THR A 84 30.20 -18.81 -39.37
C THR A 84 31.65 -18.61 -38.88
N THR A 85 31.88 -17.62 -38.01
CA THR A 85 33.22 -17.25 -37.55
C THR A 85 33.35 -17.39 -36.03
N SER A 86 34.46 -17.94 -35.54
CA SER A 86 34.73 -18.11 -34.10
C SER A 86 34.64 -16.79 -33.31
N LYS A 87 35.07 -15.66 -33.89
CA LYS A 87 34.95 -14.34 -33.26
C LYS A 87 33.51 -13.86 -33.10
N GLN A 88 32.66 -14.16 -34.08
CA GLN A 88 31.23 -13.83 -34.01
C GLN A 88 30.56 -14.68 -32.95
N TYR A 89 30.86 -15.99 -32.93
CA TYR A 89 30.35 -16.90 -31.91
C TYR A 89 30.69 -16.44 -30.48
N SER A 90 31.95 -16.09 -30.22
CA SER A 90 32.36 -15.62 -28.89
C SER A 90 31.67 -14.32 -28.50
N ALA A 91 31.53 -13.37 -29.44
CA ALA A 91 30.87 -12.10 -29.16
C ALA A 91 29.37 -12.28 -28.83
N VAL A 92 28.64 -13.07 -29.61
CA VAL A 92 27.22 -13.38 -29.37
C VAL A 92 27.05 -14.15 -28.07
N GLN A 93 27.97 -15.07 -27.76
CA GLN A 93 27.95 -15.83 -26.50
C GLN A 93 28.14 -14.93 -25.27
N ASP A 94 29.06 -13.96 -25.34
CA ASP A 94 29.31 -13.03 -24.24
C ASP A 94 28.15 -12.04 -24.05
N GLU A 95 27.58 -11.53 -25.15
CA GLU A 95 26.37 -10.69 -25.08
C GLU A 95 25.20 -11.46 -24.44
N MET A 96 24.98 -12.71 -24.84
CA MET A 96 23.93 -13.55 -24.27
C MET A 96 24.12 -13.77 -22.76
N LYS A 97 25.36 -13.93 -22.27
CA LYS A 97 25.62 -14.06 -20.83
C LYS A 97 25.27 -12.79 -20.07
N LEU A 98 25.70 -11.63 -20.57
CA LEU A 98 25.40 -10.34 -19.97
C LEU A 98 23.89 -10.08 -19.90
N LEU A 99 23.14 -10.43 -20.94
CA LEU A 99 21.68 -10.29 -20.92
C LEU A 99 21.01 -11.24 -19.93
N LYS A 100 21.53 -12.46 -19.76
CA LYS A 100 21.01 -13.40 -18.75
C LYS A 100 21.25 -12.90 -17.33
N GLU A 101 22.42 -12.34 -17.05
CA GLU A 101 22.72 -11.71 -15.76
C GLU A 101 21.73 -10.57 -15.46
N LYS A 102 21.44 -9.72 -16.45
CA LYS A 102 20.43 -8.66 -16.31
C LYS A 102 19.01 -9.18 -16.08
N VAL A 103 18.63 -10.28 -16.72
CA VAL A 103 17.33 -10.92 -16.49
C VAL A 103 17.25 -11.43 -15.05
N GLU A 104 18.31 -12.07 -14.54
CA GLU A 104 18.38 -12.53 -13.15
C GLU A 104 18.31 -11.37 -12.16
N GLU A 105 18.97 -10.24 -12.44
CA GLU A 105 18.85 -9.02 -11.64
C GLU A 105 17.40 -8.51 -11.60
N LEU A 106 16.73 -8.42 -12.76
CA LEU A 106 15.32 -7.99 -12.82
C LEU A 106 14.37 -8.96 -12.11
N GLU A 107 14.60 -10.26 -12.20
CA GLU A 107 13.80 -11.26 -11.46
C GLU A 107 13.93 -11.09 -9.94
N ASN A 108 15.13 -10.75 -9.46
CA ASN A 108 15.36 -10.44 -8.05
C ASN A 108 14.71 -9.11 -7.61
N GLU A 109 14.54 -8.15 -8.51
CA GLU A 109 13.87 -6.88 -8.21
C GLU A 109 12.33 -6.97 -8.24
N ILE A 110 11.78 -7.93 -8.99
CA ILE A 110 10.32 -8.18 -9.09
C ILE A 110 9.81 -8.94 -7.85
N LEU A 111 10.63 -9.82 -7.27
CA LEU A 111 10.33 -10.65 -6.08
C LEU A 111 10.31 -9.85 -4.76
#